data_AF-A0A1M7Z2F9-F1
#
_entry.id   AF-A0A1M7Z2F9-F1
#
_cell.length_a   1.000
_cell.length_b   1.000
_cell.length_c   1.000
_cell.angle_alpha   90.00
_cell.angle_beta   90.00
_cell.angle_gamma   90.00
#
_symmetry.space_group_name_H-M   'P 1'
#
loop_
_entity.id
_entity.type
_entity.pdbx_description
1 polymer ?
#
loop_
_entity_poly.entity_id
_entity_poly.type
_entity_poly.pdbx_seq_one_letter_code
_entity_poly.pdbx_strand_id
1 'polypeptide(L)'
;MKLKTLLAVFSAMALLLGVVGECAAVSFSGTFYASQSCPAYQSKNKKTNPGNIYLVSGQSYQIREANKNNASWYRVVVSGANPQLRWVSADCGEVKGSSSDSSGSSGSGSSGSGNSCSTAGLEDSYVFALSWQPAFCETHSSKPECKVTDADAYQAGNFTLHGLWPNKASCGTSYGFCGRYSHSQSSFCSYAAVPMSSSTLKLLGQYMPSAAYGSCLQRHEWYKHGTCQTQRDADGYFKTAIRLQKEFNQGVAYFMRDHIGKSVSTQDFFDAVDQAFFDGAHKRLQISCKNSQLVDVYINLPKVLDDNASLESLMMDADPKFSNKCGSSFTVDEIGQ
;
A
#
# COMPACT_ATOMS: atom_id res chain seq x y z
N MET A 1 -91.44 15.87 25.34
CA MET A 1 -91.48 15.44 26.75
C MET A 1 -90.98 14.01 26.84
N LYS A 2 -89.93 13.71 27.61
CA LYS A 2 -89.36 12.35 27.88
C LYS A 2 -88.82 11.58 26.64
N LEU A 3 -87.95 10.56 26.73
CA LEU A 3 -86.81 10.25 27.64
C LEU A 3 -86.07 9.00 27.10
N LYS A 4 -84.72 9.01 26.97
CA LYS A 4 -83.69 7.89 27.03
C LYS A 4 -84.01 6.49 26.39
N THR A 5 -83.11 5.69 25.80
CA THR A 5 -81.62 5.63 25.68
C THR A 5 -81.28 4.77 24.41
N LEU A 6 -80.16 4.08 24.12
CA LEU A 6 -78.95 3.65 24.87
C LEU A 6 -77.66 3.64 24.01
N LEU A 7 -77.19 2.45 23.59
CA LEU A 7 -75.91 2.09 22.94
C LEU A 7 -76.22 1.18 21.70
N ALA A 8 -75.33 0.90 20.74
CA ALA A 8 -73.89 0.67 20.87
C ALA A 8 -73.04 1.10 19.65
N VAL A 9 -71.72 1.13 19.85
CA VAL A 9 -70.70 1.50 18.87
C VAL A 9 -69.69 0.35 18.75
N PHE A 10 -69.30 -0.01 17.53
CA PHE A 10 -67.98 -0.62 17.27
C PHE A 10 -67.44 -0.16 15.91
N SER A 11 -66.25 0.43 15.93
CA SER A 11 -65.54 0.89 14.73
C SER A 11 -64.32 -0.01 14.49
N ALA A 12 -64.28 -0.69 13.35
CA ALA A 12 -63.18 -1.58 12.98
C ALA A 12 -62.00 -0.79 12.38
N MET A 13 -61.17 -0.20 13.25
CA MET A 13 -59.98 0.55 12.86
C MET A 13 -58.79 -0.40 12.63
N ALA A 14 -58.30 -0.49 11.39
CA ALA A 14 -57.22 -1.39 11.02
C ALA A 14 -55.84 -0.89 11.52
N LEU A 15 -55.15 -1.69 12.34
CA LEU A 15 -53.76 -1.45 12.70
C LEU A 15 -52.81 -2.06 11.66
N LEU A 16 -52.29 -1.21 10.76
CA LEU A 16 -51.09 -1.51 9.99
C LEU A 16 -49.86 -1.31 10.88
N LEU A 17 -49.39 -2.39 11.51
CA LEU A 17 -48.15 -2.41 12.29
C LEU A 17 -46.93 -2.35 11.35
N GLY A 18 -46.56 -1.15 10.94
CA GLY A 18 -45.32 -0.89 10.21
C GLY A 18 -44.10 -1.11 11.10
N VAL A 19 -43.31 -2.15 10.83
CA VAL A 19 -42.06 -2.43 11.55
C VAL A 19 -40.97 -1.46 11.07
N VAL A 20 -40.88 -0.30 11.71
CA VAL A 20 -39.75 0.63 11.55
C VAL A 20 -38.50 0.02 12.19
N GLY A 21 -37.61 -0.50 11.33
CA GLY A 21 -36.29 -0.97 11.75
C GLY A 21 -35.36 0.20 12.08
N GLU A 22 -35.39 0.67 13.32
CA GLU A 22 -34.58 1.81 13.78
C GLU A 22 -33.08 1.46 13.81
N CYS A 23 -32.37 1.79 12.73
CA CYS A 23 -30.90 1.79 12.70
C CYS A 23 -30.31 2.99 13.48
N ALA A 24 -30.66 3.08 14.76
CA ALA A 24 -30.06 4.02 15.70
C ALA A 24 -28.56 3.71 15.89
N ALA A 25 -27.72 4.75 15.88
CA ALA A 25 -26.32 4.62 16.23
C ALA A 25 -26.20 4.50 17.76
N VAL A 26 -25.53 3.45 18.24
CA VAL A 26 -25.38 3.19 19.68
C VAL A 26 -24.19 4.00 20.21
N SER A 27 -24.39 4.74 21.30
CA SER A 27 -23.32 5.46 21.99
C SER A 27 -22.25 4.47 22.48
N PHE A 28 -21.00 4.66 22.05
CA PHE A 28 -19.91 3.72 22.34
C PHE A 28 -18.66 4.47 22.78
N SER A 29 -18.26 4.29 24.04
CA SER A 29 -17.01 4.80 24.60
C SER A 29 -15.91 3.74 24.54
N GLY A 30 -14.85 4.01 23.77
CA GLY A 30 -13.69 3.15 23.64
C GLY A 30 -12.70 3.69 22.63
N THR A 31 -11.59 2.99 22.44
CA THR A 31 -10.52 3.40 21.53
C THR A 31 -10.45 2.46 20.34
N PHE A 32 -10.50 3.00 19.12
CA PHE A 32 -10.26 2.26 17.88
C PHE A 32 -8.78 2.37 17.51
N TYR A 33 -8.05 1.27 17.66
CA TYR A 33 -6.67 1.15 17.21
C TYR A 33 -6.66 0.75 15.73
N ALA A 34 -6.24 1.64 14.83
CA ALA A 34 -6.15 1.32 13.41
C ALA A 34 -4.94 0.42 13.13
N SER A 35 -5.17 -0.78 12.58
CA SER A 35 -4.10 -1.72 12.19
C SER A 35 -3.65 -1.57 10.74
N GLN A 36 -4.34 -0.74 9.95
CA GLN A 36 -4.01 -0.42 8.56
C GLN A 36 -4.55 0.98 8.20
N SER A 37 -4.06 1.57 7.10
CA SER A 37 -4.59 2.83 6.57
C SER A 37 -5.96 2.61 5.91
N CYS A 38 -6.96 3.41 6.27
CA CYS A 38 -8.35 3.21 5.82
C CYS A 38 -9.09 4.53 5.58
N PRO A 39 -9.94 4.63 4.54
CA PRO A 39 -10.75 5.83 4.30
C PRO A 39 -11.75 6.07 5.43
N ALA A 40 -11.76 7.30 5.94
CA ALA A 40 -12.56 7.72 7.09
C ALA A 40 -13.73 8.60 6.62
N TYR A 41 -14.87 7.97 6.31
CA TYR A 41 -15.98 8.60 5.60
C TYR A 41 -16.83 9.53 6.48
N GLN A 42 -17.30 10.64 5.92
CA GLN A 42 -18.42 11.40 6.51
C GLN A 42 -19.71 10.58 6.51
N SER A 43 -19.95 9.79 5.45
CA SER A 43 -21.08 8.87 5.34
C SER A 43 -20.63 7.51 4.83
N LYS A 44 -20.67 6.48 5.69
CA LYS A 44 -20.39 5.09 5.31
C LYS A 44 -21.30 4.57 4.19
N ASN A 45 -22.60 4.89 4.24
CA ASN A 45 -23.58 4.40 3.28
C ASN A 45 -23.39 5.03 1.88
N LYS A 46 -23.00 6.30 1.81
CA LYS A 46 -22.73 7.02 0.54
C LYS A 46 -21.24 7.03 0.14
N LYS A 47 -20.37 6.38 0.93
CA LYS A 47 -18.89 6.41 0.82
C LYS A 47 -18.31 7.83 0.62
N THR A 48 -18.94 8.85 1.19
CA THR A 48 -18.52 10.25 1.00
C THR A 48 -17.36 10.58 1.93
N ASN A 49 -16.20 10.98 1.38
CA ASN A 49 -14.99 11.32 2.14
C ASN A 49 -14.48 12.74 1.80
N PRO A 50 -15.10 13.82 2.31
CA PRO A 50 -14.61 15.17 2.10
C PRO A 50 -13.21 15.33 2.71
N GLY A 51 -12.30 15.97 1.99
CA GLY A 51 -10.88 16.09 2.37
C GLY A 51 -10.05 14.82 2.22
N ASN A 52 -10.59 13.76 1.62
CA ASN A 52 -9.95 12.44 1.44
C ASN A 52 -9.20 11.92 2.69
N ILE A 53 -9.88 11.96 3.84
CA ILE A 53 -9.28 11.64 5.14
C ILE A 53 -9.12 10.12 5.29
N TYR A 54 -7.98 9.69 5.84
CA TYR A 54 -7.71 8.31 6.20
C TYR A 54 -7.40 8.20 7.71
N LEU A 55 -7.61 7.02 8.29
CA LEU A 55 -6.93 6.66 9.53
C LEU A 55 -5.47 6.33 9.22
N VAL A 56 -4.59 6.76 10.11
CA VAL A 56 -3.17 6.44 10.14
C VAL A 56 -3.02 5.09 10.87
N SER A 57 -2.37 4.12 10.23
CA SER A 57 -2.10 2.83 10.88
C SER A 57 -1.18 3.03 12.10
N GLY A 58 -1.41 2.26 13.17
CA GLY A 58 -0.76 2.42 14.47
C GLY A 58 -1.37 3.51 15.38
N GLN A 59 -2.23 4.39 14.85
CA GLN A 59 -2.89 5.43 15.66
C GLN A 59 -4.16 4.94 16.36
N SER A 60 -4.45 5.59 17.49
CA SER A 60 -5.58 5.30 18.36
C SER A 60 -6.61 6.42 18.32
N TYR A 61 -7.82 6.11 17.87
CA TYR A 61 -8.89 7.07 17.64
C TYR A 61 -10.02 6.90 18.64
N GLN A 62 -10.54 8.02 19.16
CA GLN A 62 -11.64 8.00 20.12
C GLN A 62 -12.95 7.65 19.43
N ILE A 63 -13.60 6.55 19.84
CA ILE A 63 -14.94 6.17 19.34
C ILE A 63 -15.99 7.09 19.98
N ARG A 64 -17.09 7.31 19.25
CA ARG A 64 -18.31 7.98 19.75
C ARG A 64 -19.55 7.13 19.51
N GLU A 65 -19.64 6.46 18.36
CA GLU A 65 -20.81 5.66 17.97
C GLU A 65 -20.39 4.33 17.34
N ALA A 66 -21.22 3.31 17.56
CA ALA A 66 -21.24 2.05 16.82
C ALA A 66 -22.47 2.00 15.89
N ASN A 67 -22.36 1.38 14.71
CA ASN A 67 -23.51 1.29 13.79
C ASN A 67 -24.58 0.27 14.17
N LYS A 68 -24.28 -0.63 15.12
CA LYS A 68 -25.14 -1.66 15.71
C LYS A 68 -24.36 -2.38 16.82
N ASN A 69 -25.03 -3.23 17.60
CA ASN A 69 -24.36 -4.24 18.43
C ASN A 69 -23.60 -5.23 17.52
N ASN A 70 -22.39 -5.63 17.94
CA ASN A 70 -21.38 -6.26 17.05
C ASN A 70 -21.18 -5.44 15.76
N ALA A 71 -20.56 -4.27 15.93
CA ALA A 71 -20.50 -3.23 14.91
C ALA A 71 -19.61 -3.62 13.72
N SER A 72 -20.11 -3.39 12.51
CA SER A 72 -19.31 -3.43 11.28
C SER A 72 -18.70 -2.07 10.92
N TRP A 73 -19.13 -1.00 11.58
CA TRP A 73 -18.60 0.35 11.41
C TRP A 73 -18.60 1.11 12.73
N TYR A 74 -17.48 1.76 13.04
CA TYR A 74 -17.33 2.67 14.17
C TYR A 74 -17.29 4.11 13.66
N ARG A 75 -17.80 5.06 14.46
CA ARG A 75 -17.64 6.49 14.23
C ARG A 75 -16.62 7.02 15.21
N VAL A 76 -15.50 7.51 14.68
CA VAL A 76 -14.34 7.95 15.45
C VAL A 76 -14.07 9.44 15.26
N VAL A 77 -13.44 10.06 16.25
CA VAL A 77 -12.94 11.43 16.16
C VAL A 77 -11.60 11.42 15.42
N VAL A 78 -11.54 12.06 14.26
CA VAL A 78 -10.29 12.32 13.52
C VAL A 78 -9.98 13.81 13.61
N SER A 79 -8.93 14.16 14.35
CA SER A 79 -8.43 15.53 14.48
C SER A 79 -8.05 16.10 13.10
N GLY A 80 -8.35 17.38 12.87
CA GLY A 80 -8.11 18.06 11.57
C GLY A 80 -9.13 17.76 10.47
N ALA A 81 -9.92 16.68 10.57
CA ALA A 81 -10.95 16.39 9.58
C ALA A 81 -12.17 17.32 9.71
N ASN A 82 -12.76 17.74 8.59
CA ASN A 82 -14.04 18.45 8.56
C ASN A 82 -15.12 17.61 7.86
N PRO A 83 -16.20 17.17 8.52
CA PRO A 83 -16.37 17.15 9.98
C PRO A 83 -15.41 16.16 10.65
N GLN A 84 -15.15 16.32 11.95
CA GLN A 84 -14.20 15.46 12.68
C GLN A 84 -14.70 14.03 12.90
N LEU A 85 -16.02 13.82 12.98
CA LEU A 85 -16.61 12.49 13.21
C LEU A 85 -16.69 11.69 11.92
N ARG A 86 -15.85 10.67 11.78
CA ARG A 86 -15.73 9.83 10.57
C ARG A 86 -16.07 8.36 10.84
N TRP A 87 -16.77 7.74 9.91
CA TRP A 87 -17.10 6.33 9.89
C TRP A 87 -15.98 5.50 9.25
N VAL A 88 -15.54 4.46 9.97
CA VAL A 88 -14.46 3.55 9.58
C VAL A 88 -14.92 2.10 9.72
N SER A 89 -14.45 1.20 8.84
CA SER A 89 -14.85 -0.21 8.91
C SER A 89 -14.27 -0.87 10.15
N ALA A 90 -14.99 -1.84 10.73
CA ALA A 90 -14.44 -2.70 11.78
C ALA A 90 -13.16 -3.42 11.31
N ASP A 91 -13.08 -3.81 10.03
CA ASP A 91 -11.90 -4.46 9.44
C ASP A 91 -10.63 -3.59 9.44
N CYS A 92 -10.74 -2.30 9.77
CA CYS A 92 -9.62 -1.36 9.80
C CYS A 92 -8.71 -1.53 11.03
N GLY A 93 -9.15 -2.25 12.07
CA GLY A 93 -8.49 -2.19 13.36
C GLY A 93 -9.18 -2.96 14.47
N GLU A 94 -8.79 -2.64 15.70
CA GLU A 94 -9.22 -3.30 16.93
C GLU A 94 -9.88 -2.30 17.88
N VAL A 95 -10.93 -2.70 18.59
CA VAL A 95 -11.52 -1.89 19.66
C VAL A 95 -10.92 -2.29 21.01
N LYS A 96 -10.34 -1.31 21.71
CA LYS A 96 -9.70 -1.48 23.02
C LYS A 96 -10.47 -0.66 24.06
N GLY A 97 -10.82 -1.31 25.17
CA GLY A 97 -11.56 -0.69 26.29
C GLY A 97 -13.09 -0.72 26.17
N SER A 98 -13.69 -1.78 25.61
CA SER A 98 -15.15 -1.94 25.56
C SER A 98 -15.73 -2.35 26.93
N SER A 99 -16.16 -1.38 27.74
CA SER A 99 -16.77 -1.65 29.05
C SER A 99 -18.27 -1.95 28.96
N SER A 100 -18.62 -3.23 28.91
CA SER A 100 -19.92 -3.74 29.38
C SER A 100 -19.68 -4.49 30.70
N ASP A 101 -19.82 -3.75 31.81
CA ASP A 101 -19.78 -4.16 33.21
C ASP A 101 -18.59 -4.97 33.77
N SER A 102 -17.74 -4.24 34.48
CA SER A 102 -17.45 -4.48 35.92
C SER A 102 -16.96 -5.85 36.40
N SER A 103 -15.64 -6.04 36.42
CA SER A 103 -14.92 -6.55 37.61
C SER A 103 -13.43 -6.20 37.53
N GLY A 104 -12.81 -5.88 38.67
CA GLY A 104 -11.50 -5.23 38.72
C GLY A 104 -10.30 -6.16 38.90
N SER A 105 -9.17 -5.82 38.27
CA SER A 105 -7.83 -6.14 38.75
C SER A 105 -6.81 -5.17 38.15
N SER A 106 -6.00 -4.55 38.99
CA SER A 106 -4.95 -3.60 38.60
C SER A 106 -3.75 -4.33 38.00
N GLY A 107 -3.87 -4.76 36.74
CA GLY A 107 -2.77 -5.34 35.97
C GLY A 107 -1.74 -4.27 35.61
N SER A 108 -0.47 -4.49 35.99
CA SER A 108 0.63 -3.57 35.69
C SER A 108 0.79 -3.31 34.19
N GLY A 109 1.21 -2.10 33.84
CA GLY A 109 1.42 -1.67 32.46
C GLY A 109 2.57 -2.43 31.79
N SER A 110 2.26 -3.58 31.20
CA SER A 110 3.20 -4.32 30.35
C SER A 110 3.30 -3.62 29.01
N SER A 111 4.44 -2.94 28.76
CA SER A 111 4.80 -2.35 27.48
C SER A 111 5.00 -3.43 26.42
N GLY A 112 3.88 -3.91 25.86
CA GLY A 112 3.88 -4.99 24.88
C GLY A 112 4.69 -4.62 23.65
N SER A 113 5.87 -5.24 23.52
CA SER A 113 6.71 -5.19 22.33
C SER A 113 6.06 -5.99 21.18
N GLY A 114 4.92 -5.49 20.69
CA GLY A 114 4.36 -5.90 19.40
C GLY A 114 5.43 -5.68 18.33
N ASN A 115 5.54 -6.63 17.39
CA ASN A 115 6.66 -6.67 16.46
C ASN A 115 6.79 -5.34 15.69
N SER A 116 7.79 -4.54 16.03
CA SER A 116 8.00 -3.21 15.45
C SER A 116 8.29 -3.26 13.95
N CYS A 117 8.71 -4.42 13.44
CA CYS A 117 8.91 -4.68 12.04
C CYS A 117 7.62 -4.88 11.23
N SER A 118 6.46 -5.04 11.89
CA SER A 118 5.13 -5.11 11.25
C SER A 118 4.19 -4.03 11.76
N THR A 119 4.75 -2.88 12.18
CA THR A 119 3.98 -1.69 12.58
C THR A 119 4.27 -0.55 11.60
N ALA A 120 3.21 -0.02 10.98
CA ALA A 120 3.30 1.00 9.95
C ALA A 120 3.66 2.39 10.51
N GLY A 121 4.19 3.29 9.67
CA GLY A 121 4.62 4.63 10.07
C GLY A 121 5.93 4.66 10.87
N LEU A 122 6.56 3.49 11.08
CA LEU A 122 7.83 3.34 11.78
C LEU A 122 9.02 3.24 10.82
N GLU A 123 8.82 3.41 9.52
CA GLU A 123 9.89 3.43 8.53
C GLU A 123 10.91 4.54 8.82
N ASP A 124 12.18 4.31 8.46
CA ASP A 124 13.28 5.27 8.56
C ASP A 124 13.96 5.53 7.20
N SER A 125 13.58 4.76 6.19
CA SER A 125 14.13 4.76 4.84
C SER A 125 13.10 4.17 3.88
N TYR A 126 13.31 4.33 2.58
CA TYR A 126 12.59 3.58 1.55
C TYR A 126 13.60 2.86 0.64
N VAL A 127 13.21 1.70 0.11
CA VAL A 127 13.95 0.98 -0.93
C VAL A 127 13.07 0.90 -2.16
N PHE A 128 13.45 1.63 -3.20
CA PHE A 128 12.75 1.64 -4.47
C PHE A 128 13.36 0.60 -5.40
N ALA A 129 12.55 -0.38 -5.81
CA ALA A 129 12.99 -1.57 -6.52
C ALA A 129 12.52 -1.56 -7.98
N LEU A 130 13.47 -1.71 -8.89
CA LEU A 130 13.27 -1.79 -10.33
C LEU A 130 13.93 -3.06 -10.88
N SER A 131 13.31 -3.70 -11.87
CA SER A 131 13.84 -4.92 -12.50
C SER A 131 14.12 -4.72 -13.98
N TRP A 132 15.17 -5.36 -14.52
CA TRP A 132 15.33 -5.55 -15.95
C TRP A 132 14.56 -6.82 -16.33
N GLN A 133 13.40 -6.65 -16.98
CA GLN A 133 12.43 -7.73 -17.13
C GLN A 133 12.93 -8.96 -17.92
N PRO A 134 13.74 -8.83 -18.99
CA PRO A 134 14.31 -9.99 -19.69
C PRO A 134 15.12 -10.90 -18.75
N ALA A 135 16.15 -10.36 -18.09
CA ALA A 135 17.02 -11.11 -17.19
C ALA A 135 16.30 -11.71 -15.98
N PHE A 136 15.21 -11.07 -15.52
CA PHE A 136 14.31 -11.66 -14.54
C PHE A 136 13.60 -12.90 -15.09
N CYS A 137 13.14 -12.84 -16.34
CA CYS A 137 12.37 -13.90 -16.98
C CYS A 137 13.18 -15.15 -17.33
N GLU A 138 14.47 -15.01 -17.62
CA GLU A 138 15.44 -16.13 -17.80
C GLU A 138 15.37 -17.20 -16.72
N THR A 139 15.03 -16.79 -15.49
CA THR A 139 14.95 -17.72 -14.35
C THR A 139 13.56 -17.80 -13.73
N HIS A 140 12.55 -17.23 -14.40
CA HIS A 140 11.13 -17.30 -14.04
C HIS A 140 10.21 -17.50 -15.25
N SER A 141 10.71 -18.13 -16.32
CA SER A 141 10.07 -18.23 -17.64
C SER A 141 8.71 -18.94 -17.67
N SER A 142 8.29 -19.56 -16.56
CA SER A 142 6.93 -20.10 -16.36
C SER A 142 5.87 -19.04 -16.05
N LYS A 143 6.27 -17.81 -15.72
CA LYS A 143 5.35 -16.68 -15.43
C LYS A 143 4.67 -16.16 -16.69
N PRO A 144 3.37 -15.80 -16.65
CA PRO A 144 2.65 -15.16 -17.77
C PRO A 144 3.34 -13.90 -18.34
N GLU A 145 3.87 -13.03 -17.49
CA GLU A 145 4.63 -11.83 -17.92
C GLU A 145 5.94 -12.17 -18.65
N CYS A 146 6.44 -13.39 -18.45
CA CYS A 146 7.63 -13.94 -19.10
C CYS A 146 7.29 -14.82 -20.31
N LYS A 147 6.06 -14.73 -20.83
CA LYS A 147 5.66 -15.26 -22.14
C LYS A 147 5.52 -14.16 -23.20
N VAL A 148 5.95 -12.94 -22.89
CA VAL A 148 6.03 -11.83 -23.84
C VAL A 148 7.41 -11.82 -24.47
N THR A 149 7.47 -12.03 -25.79
CA THR A 149 8.69 -12.02 -26.61
C THR A 149 8.66 -10.88 -27.64
N ASP A 150 7.84 -9.86 -27.37
CA ASP A 150 7.62 -8.71 -28.25
C ASP A 150 8.65 -7.62 -27.95
N ALA A 151 9.50 -7.31 -28.92
CA ALA A 151 10.57 -6.31 -28.79
C ALA A 151 10.06 -4.87 -28.66
N ASP A 152 8.84 -4.58 -29.14
CA ASP A 152 8.19 -3.27 -28.97
C ASP A 152 7.47 -3.14 -27.60
N ALA A 153 7.41 -4.21 -26.80
CA ALA A 153 6.80 -4.16 -25.48
C ALA A 153 7.63 -3.29 -24.52
N TYR A 154 6.95 -2.51 -23.67
CA TYR A 154 7.61 -1.53 -22.79
C TYR A 154 8.77 -2.11 -21.97
N GLN A 155 8.59 -3.33 -21.46
CA GLN A 155 9.57 -4.07 -20.65
C GLN A 155 10.78 -4.62 -21.41
N ALA A 156 10.81 -4.56 -22.74
CA ALA A 156 11.96 -4.99 -23.55
C ALA A 156 13.13 -3.98 -23.50
N GLY A 157 12.81 -2.70 -23.32
CA GLY A 157 13.76 -1.59 -23.39
C GLY A 157 13.69 -0.60 -22.23
N ASN A 158 13.08 -0.97 -21.10
CA ASN A 158 12.97 -0.13 -19.90
C ASN A 158 12.95 -1.00 -18.63
N PHE A 159 13.46 -0.48 -17.52
CA PHE A 159 13.30 -1.11 -16.21
C PHE A 159 11.83 -1.10 -15.78
N THR A 160 11.32 -2.25 -15.35
CA THR A 160 9.97 -2.41 -14.81
C THR A 160 9.93 -2.12 -13.32
N LEU A 161 8.76 -1.72 -12.82
CA LEU A 161 8.54 -1.48 -11.40
C LEU A 161 8.40 -2.82 -10.65
N HIS A 162 9.36 -3.11 -9.77
CA HIS A 162 9.29 -4.21 -8.82
C HIS A 162 8.50 -3.75 -7.57
N GLY A 163 8.84 -2.61 -6.97
CA GLY A 163 8.13 -2.08 -5.80
C GLY A 163 8.70 -0.77 -5.23
N LEU A 164 8.04 -0.22 -4.21
CA LEU A 164 8.48 0.96 -3.46
C LEU A 164 8.32 0.68 -1.96
N TRP A 165 9.38 0.21 -1.32
CA TRP A 165 9.27 -0.40 0.01
C TRP A 165 9.55 0.62 1.11
N PRO A 166 8.56 0.98 1.97
CA PRO A 166 8.89 1.57 3.26
C PRO A 166 9.80 0.57 3.98
N ASN A 167 10.86 1.06 4.63
CA ASN A 167 11.91 0.21 5.19
C ASN A 167 12.30 0.69 6.60
N LYS A 168 12.76 -0.26 7.43
CA LYS A 168 13.28 0.01 8.76
C LYS A 168 14.66 -0.64 8.92
N ALA A 169 15.70 0.16 9.10
CA ALA A 169 17.08 -0.30 9.18
C ALA A 169 17.28 -1.41 10.24
N SER A 170 16.66 -1.25 11.42
CA SER A 170 16.73 -2.24 12.51
C SER A 170 16.02 -3.57 12.24
N CYS A 171 15.25 -3.67 11.15
CA CYS A 171 14.50 -4.86 10.76
C CYS A 171 15.11 -5.60 9.56
N GLY A 172 16.11 -5.02 8.89
CA GLY A 172 16.63 -5.55 7.62
C GLY A 172 15.51 -5.74 6.60
N THR A 173 15.45 -6.92 5.97
CA THR A 173 14.40 -7.29 5.00
C THR A 173 13.07 -7.68 5.63
N SER A 174 12.96 -7.67 6.97
CA SER A 174 11.76 -8.11 7.72
C SER A 174 10.78 -6.99 8.03
N TYR A 175 11.04 -5.73 7.62
CA TYR A 175 10.04 -4.68 7.72
C TYR A 175 8.94 -4.92 6.68
N GLY A 176 7.71 -5.17 7.14
CA GLY A 176 6.61 -5.55 6.26
C GLY A 176 5.38 -6.11 6.99
N PHE A 177 4.33 -6.36 6.22
CA PHE A 177 3.07 -6.96 6.67
C PHE A 177 2.33 -6.15 7.76
N CYS A 178 2.40 -4.81 7.65
CA CYS A 178 1.82 -3.87 8.61
C CYS A 178 0.30 -3.62 8.39
N GLY A 179 -0.48 -4.69 8.22
CA GLY A 179 -1.91 -4.59 7.92
C GLY A 179 -2.65 -5.90 8.13
N ARG A 180 -3.72 -6.14 7.35
CA ARG A 180 -4.61 -7.33 7.49
C ARG A 180 -3.98 -8.70 7.17
N TYR A 181 -2.68 -8.77 6.90
CA TYR A 181 -1.90 -9.99 6.67
C TYR A 181 -0.62 -9.86 7.48
N SER A 182 -0.20 -10.92 8.18
CA SER A 182 1.02 -10.96 9.02
C SER A 182 2.18 -11.76 8.41
N HIS A 183 1.95 -12.43 7.28
CA HIS A 183 2.94 -13.25 6.58
C HIS A 183 2.59 -13.39 5.10
N SER A 184 3.55 -13.88 4.29
CA SER A 184 3.28 -14.10 2.87
C SER A 184 2.24 -15.20 2.63
N GLN A 185 1.39 -14.97 1.63
CA GLN A 185 0.50 -15.98 1.08
C GLN A 185 1.24 -16.89 0.08
N SER A 186 0.66 -18.05 -0.23
CA SER A 186 1.23 -19.06 -1.15
C SER A 186 1.28 -18.62 -2.62
N SER A 187 0.45 -17.66 -3.02
CA SER A 187 0.53 -16.97 -4.31
C SER A 187 0.18 -15.50 -4.13
N PHE A 188 0.76 -14.64 -4.96
CA PHE A 188 0.45 -13.21 -4.96
C PHE A 188 -1.02 -12.94 -5.32
N CYS A 189 -1.67 -13.81 -6.11
CA CYS A 189 -3.09 -13.70 -6.40
C CYS A 189 -4.01 -14.14 -5.23
N SER A 190 -3.47 -14.79 -4.19
CA SER A 190 -4.23 -15.22 -3.00
C SER A 190 -4.45 -14.09 -1.98
N TYR A 191 -3.68 -13.01 -2.07
CA TYR A 191 -4.00 -11.76 -1.37
C TYR A 191 -5.27 -11.14 -1.96
N ALA A 192 -6.00 -10.35 -1.17
CA ALA A 192 -7.16 -9.61 -1.64
C ALA A 192 -6.83 -8.67 -2.82
N ALA A 193 -7.85 -8.21 -3.55
CA ALA A 193 -7.65 -7.16 -4.54
C ALA A 193 -7.22 -5.85 -3.83
N VAL A 194 -6.14 -5.22 -4.32
CA VAL A 194 -5.67 -3.94 -3.81
C VAL A 194 -6.78 -2.89 -3.95
N PRO A 195 -7.05 -2.05 -2.92
CA PRO A 195 -8.09 -1.03 -2.96
C PRO A 195 -7.64 0.21 -3.77
N MET A 196 -7.28 0.01 -5.03
CA MET A 196 -6.97 1.05 -6.02
C MET A 196 -8.06 1.16 -7.09
N SER A 197 -8.12 2.29 -7.77
CA SER A 197 -8.96 2.51 -8.94
C SER A 197 -8.52 1.66 -10.15
N SER A 198 -9.49 1.35 -11.02
CA SER A 198 -9.23 0.59 -12.26
C SER A 198 -8.33 1.34 -13.26
N SER A 199 -8.34 2.68 -13.23
CA SER A 199 -7.41 3.49 -14.03
C SER A 199 -5.97 3.37 -13.53
N THR A 200 -5.74 3.37 -12.21
CA THR A 200 -4.41 3.12 -11.64
C THR A 200 -3.95 1.69 -11.86
N LEU A 201 -4.83 0.69 -11.77
CA LEU A 201 -4.47 -0.69 -12.10
C LEU A 201 -4.07 -0.83 -13.58
N LYS A 202 -4.80 -0.20 -14.50
CA LYS A 202 -4.46 -0.17 -15.93
C LYS A 202 -3.14 0.55 -16.20
N LEU A 203 -2.88 1.66 -15.50
CA LEU A 203 -1.61 2.40 -15.61
C LEU A 203 -0.45 1.57 -15.07
N LEU A 204 -0.61 0.94 -13.89
CA LEU A 204 0.39 0.09 -13.26
C LEU A 204 0.77 -1.10 -14.15
N GLY A 205 -0.20 -1.71 -14.85
CA GLY A 205 0.08 -2.79 -15.80
C GLY A 205 1.04 -2.42 -16.94
N GLN A 206 1.22 -1.14 -17.27
CA GLN A 206 2.19 -0.69 -18.27
C GLN A 206 3.64 -0.71 -17.75
N TYR A 207 3.82 -0.60 -16.43
CA TYR A 207 5.13 -0.43 -15.80
C TYR A 207 5.53 -1.63 -14.92
N MET A 208 4.56 -2.41 -14.45
CA MET A 208 4.72 -3.67 -13.73
C MET A 208 4.00 -4.78 -14.52
N PRO A 209 4.69 -5.49 -15.45
CA PRO A 209 4.06 -6.48 -16.32
C PRO A 209 3.28 -7.57 -15.56
N SER A 210 3.77 -7.97 -14.39
CA SER A 210 3.10 -8.92 -13.48
C SER A 210 1.66 -8.53 -13.10
N ALA A 211 1.36 -7.22 -13.09
CA ALA A 211 0.02 -6.69 -12.83
C ALA A 211 -0.90 -6.73 -14.07
N ALA A 212 -0.35 -6.72 -15.29
CA ALA A 212 -1.09 -6.85 -16.55
C ALA A 212 -1.34 -8.32 -16.93
N TYR A 213 -0.30 -9.17 -16.86
CA TYR A 213 -0.36 -10.56 -17.34
C TYR A 213 -0.86 -11.57 -16.28
N GLY A 214 -1.15 -11.11 -15.06
CA GLY A 214 -1.94 -11.89 -14.08
C GLY A 214 -1.16 -12.65 -13.00
N SER A 215 0.15 -12.42 -12.85
CA SER A 215 0.93 -12.94 -11.70
C SER A 215 0.70 -12.18 -10.38
N CYS A 216 -0.02 -11.06 -10.43
CA CYS A 216 -0.53 -10.32 -9.26
C CYS A 216 0.51 -9.69 -8.31
N LEU A 217 1.77 -9.43 -8.73
CA LEU A 217 2.82 -8.82 -7.88
C LEU A 217 2.33 -7.59 -7.10
N GLN A 218 1.53 -6.71 -7.71
CA GLN A 218 0.98 -5.52 -7.06
C GLN A 218 0.21 -5.81 -5.77
N ARG A 219 -0.36 -7.01 -5.60
CA ARG A 219 -1.01 -7.42 -4.35
C ARG A 219 0.02 -7.74 -3.26
N HIS A 220 1.09 -8.44 -3.60
CA HIS A 220 2.21 -8.68 -2.66
C HIS A 220 2.83 -7.36 -2.24
N GLU A 221 3.18 -6.52 -3.20
CA GLU A 221 3.78 -5.21 -2.97
C GLU A 221 2.92 -4.31 -2.10
N TRP A 222 1.59 -4.31 -2.31
CA TRP A 222 0.70 -3.55 -1.43
C TRP A 222 0.65 -4.13 -0.01
N TYR A 223 0.36 -5.43 0.18
CA TYR A 223 0.10 -5.99 1.51
C TYR A 223 1.34 -6.35 2.33
N LYS A 224 2.51 -6.46 1.69
CA LYS A 224 3.80 -6.58 2.39
C LYS A 224 4.38 -5.20 2.67
N HIS A 225 4.38 -4.29 1.70
CA HIS A 225 5.15 -3.04 1.78
C HIS A 225 4.26 -1.79 1.80
N GLY A 226 3.35 -1.63 0.85
CA GLY A 226 2.49 -0.45 0.73
C GLY A 226 1.60 -0.16 1.94
N THR A 227 1.22 -1.18 2.73
CA THR A 227 0.51 -1.02 4.00
C THR A 227 1.37 -0.51 5.16
N CYS A 228 2.70 -0.52 5.04
CA CYS A 228 3.62 -0.08 6.10
C CYS A 228 3.88 1.43 6.14
N GLN A 229 3.45 2.17 5.12
CA GLN A 229 3.41 3.62 5.15
C GLN A 229 2.00 4.14 5.45
N THR A 230 1.90 5.37 5.93
CA THR A 230 0.62 6.00 6.34
C THR A 230 0.31 7.31 5.59
N GLN A 231 1.15 7.67 4.62
CA GLN A 231 1.11 8.92 3.88
C GLN A 231 0.16 8.84 2.66
N ARG A 232 -0.08 7.63 2.14
CA ARG A 232 -0.70 7.37 0.82
C ARG A 232 -1.76 6.28 0.90
N ASP A 233 -2.84 6.44 0.14
CA ASP A 233 -3.68 5.31 -0.26
C ASP A 233 -3.01 4.51 -1.40
N ALA A 234 -3.63 3.41 -1.82
CA ALA A 234 -3.07 2.55 -2.87
C ALA A 234 -2.98 3.25 -4.23
N ASP A 235 -3.88 4.19 -4.53
CA ASP A 235 -3.85 4.99 -5.75
C ASP A 235 -2.63 5.93 -5.75
N GLY A 236 -2.38 6.63 -4.64
CA GLY A 236 -1.22 7.48 -4.46
C GLY A 236 0.09 6.69 -4.48
N TYR A 237 0.20 5.64 -3.66
CA TYR A 237 1.39 4.80 -3.55
C TYR A 237 1.89 4.26 -4.91
N PHE A 238 1.01 3.65 -5.71
CA PHE A 238 1.42 3.14 -7.02
C PHE A 238 1.68 4.26 -8.04
N LYS A 239 1.00 5.42 -7.96
CA LYS A 239 1.33 6.59 -8.82
C LYS A 239 2.70 7.17 -8.49
N THR A 240 3.06 7.31 -7.21
CA THR A 240 4.40 7.74 -6.79
C THR A 240 5.47 6.77 -7.30
N ALA A 241 5.26 5.45 -7.13
CA ALA A 241 6.19 4.44 -7.62
C ALA A 241 6.35 4.45 -9.16
N ILE A 242 5.27 4.67 -9.91
CA ILE A 242 5.29 4.83 -11.38
C ILE A 242 5.98 6.15 -11.78
N ARG A 243 5.80 7.23 -11.03
CA ARG A 243 6.52 8.51 -11.29
C ARG A 243 8.03 8.31 -11.18
N LEU A 244 8.51 7.78 -10.06
CA LEU A 244 9.93 7.52 -9.84
C LEU A 244 10.50 6.53 -10.87
N GLN A 245 9.71 5.54 -11.30
CA GLN A 245 10.12 4.57 -12.33
C GLN A 245 10.29 5.23 -13.70
N LYS A 246 9.49 6.25 -14.03
CA LYS A 246 9.65 7.05 -15.25
C LYS A 246 10.88 7.95 -15.18
N GLU A 247 11.09 8.63 -14.07
CA GLU A 247 12.27 9.49 -13.86
C GLU A 247 13.57 8.69 -13.96
N PHE A 248 13.63 7.48 -13.39
CA PHE A 248 14.78 6.58 -13.58
C PHE A 248 14.98 6.16 -15.04
N ASN A 249 13.92 5.78 -15.74
CA ASN A 249 14.03 5.36 -17.14
C ASN A 249 14.30 6.53 -18.11
N GLN A 250 13.98 7.77 -17.75
CA GLN A 250 14.33 8.96 -18.54
C GLN A 250 15.85 9.16 -18.62
N GLY A 251 16.56 8.95 -17.50
CA GLY A 251 18.03 9.01 -17.48
C GLY A 251 18.70 7.71 -17.93
N VAL A 252 18.35 6.58 -17.32
CA VAL A 252 19.19 5.36 -17.33
C VAL A 252 18.77 4.33 -18.40
N ALA A 253 17.51 4.32 -18.86
CA ALA A 253 17.05 3.28 -19.80
C ALA A 253 17.68 3.40 -21.20
N TYR A 254 18.16 4.59 -21.58
CA TYR A 254 18.87 4.77 -22.85
C TYR A 254 20.17 3.96 -22.88
N PHE A 255 20.97 4.03 -21.81
CA PHE A 255 22.20 3.25 -21.67
C PHE A 255 21.93 1.74 -21.85
N MET A 256 20.89 1.23 -21.19
CA MET A 256 20.50 -0.19 -21.33
C MET A 256 20.10 -0.53 -22.76
N ARG A 257 19.21 0.26 -23.39
CA ARG A 257 18.75 0.00 -24.77
C ARG A 257 19.88 -0.03 -25.79
N ASP A 258 20.84 0.89 -25.69
CA ASP A 258 21.99 0.91 -26.60
C ASP A 258 22.89 -0.33 -26.42
N HIS A 259 22.79 -1.05 -25.30
CA HIS A 259 23.63 -2.18 -24.95
C HIS A 259 22.94 -3.55 -24.93
N ILE A 260 21.66 -3.65 -25.34
CA ILE A 260 20.94 -4.94 -25.42
C ILE A 260 21.75 -5.98 -26.21
N GLY A 261 21.86 -7.19 -25.66
CA GLY A 261 22.66 -8.30 -26.20
C GLY A 261 24.17 -8.19 -25.96
N LYS A 262 24.66 -7.09 -25.38
CA LYS A 262 26.10 -6.83 -25.12
C LYS A 262 26.45 -7.00 -23.65
N SER A 263 27.73 -7.27 -23.38
CA SER A 263 28.30 -7.09 -22.04
C SER A 263 28.83 -5.68 -21.86
N VAL A 264 28.52 -5.04 -20.73
CA VAL A 264 28.98 -3.72 -20.31
C VAL A 264 29.74 -3.84 -18.99
N SER A 265 30.65 -2.90 -18.67
CA SER A 265 31.20 -2.87 -17.32
C SER A 265 30.16 -2.33 -16.33
N THR A 266 30.25 -2.74 -15.07
CA THR A 266 29.44 -2.13 -14.01
C THR A 266 29.77 -0.66 -13.81
N GLN A 267 31.00 -0.23 -14.17
CA GLN A 267 31.39 1.17 -14.03
C GLN A 267 30.67 2.04 -15.06
N ASP A 268 30.59 1.62 -16.33
CA ASP A 268 29.86 2.38 -17.37
C ASP A 268 28.39 2.59 -16.97
N PHE A 269 27.77 1.61 -16.34
CA PHE A 269 26.41 1.72 -15.79
C PHE A 269 26.32 2.69 -14.60
N PHE A 270 27.29 2.70 -13.70
CA PHE A 270 27.33 3.65 -12.59
C PHE A 270 27.62 5.08 -13.05
N ASP A 271 28.49 5.26 -14.05
CA ASP A 271 28.79 6.54 -14.66
C ASP A 271 27.56 7.08 -15.42
N ALA A 272 26.80 6.23 -16.09
CA ALA A 272 25.52 6.58 -16.70
C ALA A 272 24.44 6.98 -15.66
N VAL A 273 24.42 6.35 -14.48
CA VAL A 273 23.55 6.75 -13.36
C VAL A 273 23.99 8.10 -12.79
N ASP A 274 25.28 8.33 -12.60
CA ASP A 274 25.79 9.60 -12.07
C ASP A 274 25.59 10.76 -13.05
N GLN A 275 25.75 10.52 -14.36
CA GLN A 275 25.46 11.51 -15.40
C GLN A 275 23.94 11.78 -15.55
N ALA A 276 23.09 10.80 -15.24
CA ALA A 276 21.64 10.95 -15.25
C ALA A 276 21.07 11.72 -14.04
N PHE A 277 21.83 11.84 -12.96
CA PHE A 277 21.40 12.46 -11.70
C PHE A 277 22.46 13.41 -11.13
N PHE A 278 23.49 12.88 -10.46
CA PHE A 278 24.60 13.65 -9.87
C PHE A 278 25.79 12.73 -9.56
N ASP A 279 27.00 13.29 -9.39
CA ASP A 279 28.20 12.53 -8.96
C ASP A 279 27.95 11.78 -7.65
N GLY A 280 28.08 10.45 -7.68
CA GLY A 280 27.79 9.58 -6.56
C GLY A 280 26.32 9.26 -6.34
N ALA A 281 25.44 9.46 -7.32
CA ALA A 281 24.08 8.94 -7.31
C ALA A 281 24.09 7.40 -7.23
N HIS A 282 25.00 6.72 -7.95
CA HIS A 282 25.19 5.27 -7.91
C HIS A 282 25.46 4.74 -6.48
N LYS A 283 26.00 5.58 -5.59
CA LYS A 283 26.33 5.22 -4.20
C LYS A 283 25.06 4.94 -3.36
N ARG A 284 23.85 5.23 -3.90
CA ARG A 284 22.53 4.86 -3.34
C ARG A 284 22.00 3.52 -3.87
N LEU A 285 22.65 2.92 -4.87
CA LEU A 285 22.19 1.71 -5.54
C LEU A 285 22.76 0.43 -4.92
N GLN A 286 21.90 -0.58 -4.80
CA GLN A 286 22.31 -1.98 -4.72
C GLN A 286 21.88 -2.65 -6.03
N ILE A 287 22.81 -3.23 -6.79
CA ILE A 287 22.51 -3.96 -8.04
C ILE A 287 22.67 -5.47 -7.86
N SER A 288 21.77 -6.23 -8.46
CA SER A 288 21.72 -7.69 -8.36
C SER A 288 21.73 -8.34 -9.74
N CYS A 289 22.74 -9.15 -10.00
CA CYS A 289 22.82 -9.97 -11.21
C CYS A 289 22.51 -11.44 -10.93
N LYS A 290 22.15 -12.17 -11.99
CA LYS A 290 21.99 -13.63 -12.02
C LYS A 290 22.47 -14.11 -13.39
N ASN A 291 23.23 -15.20 -13.45
CA ASN A 291 23.84 -15.71 -14.69
C ASN A 291 24.64 -14.61 -15.46
N SER A 292 25.24 -13.67 -14.73
CA SER A 292 25.91 -12.47 -15.27
C SER A 292 25.01 -11.46 -16.03
N GLN A 293 23.68 -11.60 -15.98
CA GLN A 293 22.72 -10.59 -16.46
C GLN A 293 22.25 -9.71 -15.29
N LEU A 294 22.05 -8.40 -15.49
CA LEU A 294 21.47 -7.50 -14.48
C LEU A 294 19.98 -7.77 -14.32
N VAL A 295 19.53 -8.11 -13.11
CA VAL A 295 18.13 -8.47 -12.81
C VAL A 295 17.39 -7.35 -12.07
N ASP A 296 17.98 -6.81 -10.99
CA ASP A 296 17.36 -5.77 -10.17
C ASP A 296 18.31 -4.61 -9.85
N VAL A 297 17.73 -3.43 -9.74
CA VAL A 297 18.33 -2.19 -9.20
C VAL A 297 17.48 -1.73 -8.02
N TYR A 298 18.09 -1.59 -6.85
CA TYR A 298 17.45 -1.15 -5.61
C TYR A 298 18.03 0.20 -5.18
N ILE A 299 17.24 1.27 -5.24
CA ILE A 299 17.62 2.63 -4.86
C ILE A 299 17.24 2.89 -3.40
N ASN A 300 18.19 3.32 -2.57
CA ASN A 300 17.90 3.83 -1.23
C ASN A 300 17.33 5.26 -1.30
N LEU A 301 16.21 5.51 -0.63
CA LEU A 301 15.49 6.78 -0.59
C LEU A 301 15.21 7.20 0.89
N PRO A 302 15.01 8.50 1.18
CA PRO A 302 14.80 9.00 2.54
C PRO A 302 13.46 8.57 3.14
N LYS A 303 13.31 8.74 4.46
CA LYS A 303 12.04 8.55 5.18
C LYS A 303 10.88 9.39 4.62
N VAL A 304 11.16 10.59 4.13
CA VAL A 304 10.16 11.55 3.64
C VAL A 304 10.11 11.49 2.12
N LEU A 305 9.06 10.89 1.57
CA LEU A 305 8.80 10.86 0.13
C LEU A 305 7.78 11.93 -0.24
N ASP A 306 8.25 13.17 -0.45
CA ASP A 306 7.43 14.24 -1.03
C ASP A 306 6.94 13.83 -2.43
N ASP A 307 5.65 14.04 -2.71
CA ASP A 307 5.07 13.82 -4.04
C ASP A 307 5.74 14.63 -5.14
N ASN A 308 6.24 15.81 -4.80
CA ASN A 308 6.70 16.84 -5.71
C ASN A 308 8.23 16.82 -5.93
N ALA A 309 8.97 16.13 -5.07
CA ALA A 309 10.42 15.97 -5.21
C ALA A 309 10.78 14.98 -6.32
N SER A 310 11.72 15.34 -7.18
CA SER A 310 12.28 14.43 -8.19
C SER A 310 13.00 13.25 -7.52
N LEU A 311 13.13 12.13 -8.24
CA LEU A 311 13.96 11.01 -7.83
C LEU A 311 15.41 11.45 -7.56
N GLU A 312 15.92 12.41 -8.33
CA GLU A 312 17.22 13.06 -8.11
C GLU A 312 17.32 13.68 -6.71
N SER A 313 16.38 14.56 -6.34
CA SER A 313 16.35 15.21 -5.01
C SER A 313 16.22 14.18 -3.90
N LEU A 314 15.35 13.18 -4.08
CA LEU A 314 15.17 12.09 -3.11
C LEU A 314 16.45 11.23 -3.00
N MET A 315 17.23 11.05 -4.06
CA MET A 315 18.53 10.35 -4.00
C MET A 315 19.62 11.21 -3.34
N MET A 316 19.58 12.53 -3.46
CA MET A 316 20.49 13.43 -2.73
C MET A 316 20.23 13.37 -1.21
N ASP A 317 18.95 13.42 -0.81
CA ASP A 317 18.51 13.34 0.59
C ASP A 317 18.65 11.94 1.22
N ALA A 318 19.01 10.92 0.42
CA ALA A 318 19.21 9.55 0.88
C ALA A 318 20.66 9.29 1.32
N ASP A 319 20.82 8.55 2.42
CA ASP A 319 22.10 7.96 2.82
C ASP A 319 22.65 7.02 1.73
N PRO A 320 23.98 7.00 1.50
CA PRO A 320 24.64 5.99 0.67
C PRO A 320 24.40 4.57 1.20
N LYS A 321 24.13 3.63 0.28
CA LYS A 321 23.83 2.23 0.61
C LYS A 321 24.27 1.29 -0.51
N PHE A 322 25.50 1.50 -0.98
CA PHE A 322 26.02 0.86 -2.18
C PHE A 322 26.19 -0.67 -2.02
N SER A 323 25.83 -1.42 -3.07
CA SER A 323 26.23 -2.83 -3.21
C SER A 323 26.26 -3.27 -4.66
N ASN A 324 27.36 -3.91 -5.08
CA ASN A 324 27.48 -4.49 -6.43
C ASN A 324 27.56 -6.02 -6.32
N LYS A 325 26.51 -6.71 -6.81
CA LYS A 325 26.48 -8.18 -6.95
C LYS A 325 26.57 -8.65 -8.41
N CYS A 326 27.07 -7.79 -9.28
CA CYS A 326 27.30 -8.03 -10.70
C CYS A 326 28.79 -8.23 -11.05
N GLY A 327 29.71 -7.98 -10.11
CA GLY A 327 31.14 -8.08 -10.39
C GLY A 327 31.65 -6.87 -11.16
N SER A 328 32.51 -7.09 -12.17
CA SER A 328 33.07 -6.03 -13.01
C SER A 328 32.21 -5.67 -14.22
N SER A 329 31.31 -6.56 -14.63
CA SER A 329 30.56 -6.46 -15.89
C SER A 329 29.33 -7.37 -15.88
N PHE A 330 28.32 -6.99 -16.66
CA PHE A 330 27.11 -7.80 -16.86
C PHE A 330 26.62 -7.72 -18.30
N THR A 331 25.81 -8.68 -18.72
CA THR A 331 25.07 -8.66 -19.99
C THR A 331 23.77 -7.88 -19.82
N VAL A 332 23.49 -6.93 -20.72
CA VAL A 332 22.15 -6.37 -20.84
C VAL A 332 21.30 -7.34 -21.66
N ASP A 333 20.37 -7.98 -21.00
CA ASP A 333 19.62 -9.09 -21.54
C ASP A 333 18.51 -8.67 -22.52
N GLU A 334 18.24 -9.49 -23.53
CA GLU A 334 17.26 -9.22 -24.61
C GLU A 334 15.96 -9.98 -24.37
N ILE A 335 14.80 -9.40 -24.73
CA ILE A 335 13.50 -10.03 -24.48
C ILE A 335 13.28 -11.28 -25.37
N GLY A 336 12.84 -12.38 -24.76
CA GLY A 336 12.33 -13.53 -25.50
C GLY A 336 13.35 -14.56 -25.97
N GLN A 337 14.46 -14.73 -25.24
CA GLN A 337 15.32 -15.91 -25.31
C GLN A 337 14.57 -17.20 -24.88
#